data_AF-A0A7W1GX49-F1
#
_entry.id   AF-A0A7W1GX49-F1
#
_cell.length_a   1.000
_cell.length_b   1.000
_cell.length_c   1.000
_cell.angle_alpha   90.00
_cell.angle_beta   90.00
_cell.angle_gamma   90.00
#
_symmetry.space_group_name_H-M   'P 1'
#
loop_
_entity.id
_entity.type
_entity.pdbx_description
1 polymer ?
#
loop_
_entity_poly.entity_id
_entity_poly.type
_entity_poly.pdbx_seq_one_letter_code
_entity_poly.pdbx_strand_id
1 'polypeptide(L)'
;MLTQMKKNNQHFNPYFQDNTLLIQFIIAEFIATYHVFNRITFVEKQFLQSNETWKNCKPLLLHCFSQLLGPYSNPDWLGGSMWTKGHITKIKNYCLLLSKNMESNHSEEVILKDNIHQMWLSALLHVELLIEIQDSVSRQKVMEAHQKIRRALNHLQKRLNSMAKQILRVTSTFSDNENVVFFLIRKKEQLVEIYGENYMEKILKFSTKKTGSFRYLMKKYVNRGFGHLLSNKP
;
A
#
# COMPACT_ATOMS: atom_id res chain seq x y z
N MET A 1 -42.13 -26.10 29.62
CA MET A 1 -41.43 -24.79 29.54
C MET A 1 -40.02 -25.03 29.02
N LEU A 2 -39.77 -24.73 27.74
CA LEU A 2 -38.44 -24.85 27.13
C LEU A 2 -37.77 -23.47 27.18
N THR A 3 -36.68 -23.38 27.93
CA THR A 3 -35.80 -22.22 28.02
C THR A 3 -35.25 -21.90 26.64
N GLN A 4 -35.74 -20.81 26.03
CA GLN A 4 -35.11 -20.22 24.85
C GLN A 4 -33.71 -19.73 25.24
N MET A 5 -32.69 -20.46 24.80
CA MET A 5 -31.33 -19.92 24.79
C MET A 5 -31.31 -18.69 23.89
N LYS A 6 -30.98 -17.52 24.47
CA LYS A 6 -30.64 -16.31 23.71
C LYS A 6 -29.57 -16.70 22.68
N LYS A 7 -29.93 -16.66 21.39
CA LYS A 7 -28.96 -16.69 20.30
C LYS A 7 -27.99 -15.53 20.50
N ASN A 8 -26.76 -15.82 20.92
CA ASN A 8 -25.65 -14.91 20.73
C ASN A 8 -25.46 -14.75 19.22
N ASN A 9 -25.96 -13.66 18.65
CA ASN A 9 -25.67 -13.23 17.28
C ASN A 9 -24.22 -12.72 17.17
N GLN A 10 -23.24 -13.47 17.68
CA GLN A 10 -21.85 -13.31 17.25
C GLN A 10 -21.70 -14.09 15.94
N HIS A 11 -22.38 -13.62 14.90
CA HIS A 11 -22.06 -14.06 13.56
C HIS A 11 -20.61 -13.70 13.30
N PHE A 12 -19.83 -14.69 12.87
CA PHE A 12 -18.46 -14.53 12.41
C PHE A 12 -18.49 -13.55 11.23
N ASN A 13 -18.27 -12.25 11.47
CA ASN A 13 -18.15 -11.29 10.38
C ASN A 13 -16.91 -11.69 9.57
N PRO A 14 -17.03 -12.02 8.27
CA PRO A 14 -15.88 -12.30 7.44
C PRO A 14 -14.87 -11.15 7.56
N TYR A 15 -13.58 -11.47 7.62
CA TYR A 15 -12.49 -10.49 7.78
C TYR A 15 -12.57 -9.27 6.84
N PHE A 16 -13.25 -9.40 5.70
CA PHE A 16 -13.46 -8.35 4.70
C PHE A 16 -14.61 -7.37 5.00
N GLN A 17 -15.42 -7.61 6.05
CA GLN A 17 -16.45 -6.70 6.53
C GLN A 17 -15.94 -5.76 7.63
N ASP A 18 -14.75 -6.03 8.19
CA ASP A 18 -14.13 -5.14 9.17
C ASP A 18 -13.26 -4.08 8.47
N ASN A 19 -13.80 -2.86 8.38
CA ASN A 19 -13.10 -1.69 7.82
C ASN A 19 -11.79 -1.38 8.56
N THR A 20 -11.71 -1.74 9.84
CA THR A 20 -10.51 -1.62 10.68
C THR A 20 -9.36 -2.46 10.14
N LEU A 21 -9.66 -3.69 9.72
CA LEU A 21 -8.66 -4.61 9.20
C LEU A 21 -8.27 -4.21 7.76
N LEU A 22 -9.25 -3.80 6.95
CA LEU A 22 -9.00 -3.32 5.60
C LEU A 22 -8.05 -2.12 5.58
N ILE A 23 -8.22 -1.14 6.48
CA ILE A 23 -7.30 0.01 6.52
C ILE A 23 -5.89 -0.40 6.94
N GLN A 24 -5.73 -1.35 7.85
CA GLN A 24 -4.41 -1.89 8.21
C GLN A 24 -3.75 -2.59 7.03
N PHE A 25 -4.50 -3.38 6.26
CA PHE A 25 -3.99 -4.01 5.04
C PHE A 25 -3.61 -2.98 3.97
N ILE A 26 -4.41 -1.92 3.78
CA ILE A 26 -4.09 -0.82 2.87
C ILE A 26 -2.75 -0.17 3.27
N ILE A 27 -2.56 0.14 4.56
CA ILE A 27 -1.32 0.75 5.05
C ILE A 27 -0.13 -0.21 4.88
N ALA A 28 -0.29 -1.49 5.21
CA ALA A 28 0.76 -2.50 5.08
C ALA A 28 1.26 -2.61 3.62
N GLU A 29 0.32 -2.76 2.69
CA GLU A 29 0.66 -2.88 1.26
C GLU A 29 1.16 -1.55 0.68
N PHE A 30 0.73 -0.41 1.23
CA PHE A 30 1.26 0.90 0.83
C PHE A 30 2.72 1.10 1.24
N ILE A 31 3.10 0.68 2.45
CA ILE A 31 4.51 0.67 2.88
C ILE A 31 5.34 -0.18 1.90
N ALA A 32 4.88 -1.38 1.56
CA ALA A 32 5.56 -2.24 0.60
C ALA A 32 5.66 -1.58 -0.79
N THR A 33 4.58 -0.96 -1.26
CA THR A 33 4.54 -0.20 -2.51
C THR A 33 5.59 0.91 -2.51
N TYR A 34 5.70 1.67 -1.41
CA TYR A 34 6.67 2.77 -1.28
C TYR A 34 8.12 2.27 -1.42
N HIS A 35 8.48 1.18 -0.74
CA HIS A 35 9.83 0.60 -0.84
C HIS A 35 10.13 0.08 -2.26
N VAL A 36 9.16 -0.54 -2.93
CA VAL A 36 9.34 -0.96 -4.34
C VAL A 36 9.54 0.26 -5.25
N PHE A 37 8.82 1.37 -5.02
CA PHE A 37 9.03 2.63 -5.75
C PHE A 37 10.41 3.24 -5.53
N ASN A 38 10.93 3.20 -4.31
CA ASN A 38 12.29 3.63 -4.02
C ASN A 38 13.32 2.80 -4.78
N ARG A 39 13.11 1.48 -4.90
CA ARG A 39 13.95 0.60 -5.73
C ARG A 39 13.85 0.96 -7.21
N ILE A 40 12.65 1.21 -7.73
CA ILE A 40 12.46 1.64 -9.13
C ILE A 40 13.20 2.95 -9.40
N THR A 41 13.13 3.91 -8.48
CA THR A 41 13.81 5.20 -8.61
C THR A 41 15.33 5.04 -8.50
N PHE A 42 15.81 4.15 -7.64
CA PHE A 42 17.23 3.82 -7.55
C PHE A 42 17.75 3.20 -8.85
N VAL A 43 17.01 2.22 -9.41
CA VAL A 43 17.32 1.61 -10.70
C VAL A 43 17.33 2.69 -11.79
N GLU A 44 16.30 3.54 -11.87
CA GLU A 44 16.27 4.64 -12.84
C GLU A 44 17.51 5.56 -12.72
N LYS A 45 17.87 5.98 -11.51
CA LYS A 45 19.02 6.88 -11.28
C LYS A 45 20.38 6.25 -11.61
N GLN A 46 20.60 5.00 -11.21
CA GLN A 46 21.88 4.29 -11.40
C GLN A 46 22.17 4.05 -12.88
N PHE A 47 21.13 3.78 -13.66
CA PHE A 47 21.33 3.25 -14.99
C PHE A 47 21.17 4.25 -16.13
N LEU A 48 20.76 5.49 -15.83
CA LEU A 48 20.69 6.59 -16.79
C LEU A 48 22.06 7.17 -17.21
N GLN A 49 23.17 6.56 -16.78
CA GLN A 49 24.52 7.07 -17.07
C GLN A 49 25.23 6.35 -18.24
N SER A 50 24.76 5.18 -18.73
CA SER A 50 25.37 4.52 -19.90
C SER A 50 24.38 3.67 -20.71
N ASN A 51 24.78 3.24 -21.92
CA ASN A 51 23.91 2.53 -22.88
C ASN A 51 23.97 1.00 -22.71
N GLU A 52 25.04 0.47 -22.13
CA GLU A 52 25.23 -0.96 -21.84
C GLU A 52 24.37 -1.45 -20.67
N THR A 53 23.85 -0.53 -19.87
CA THR A 53 23.05 -0.83 -18.68
C THR A 53 21.64 -1.29 -19.02
N TRP A 54 21.01 -0.80 -20.10
CA TRP A 54 19.58 -1.03 -20.38
C TRP A 54 19.16 -2.50 -20.35
N LYS A 55 19.97 -3.40 -20.94
CA LYS A 55 19.72 -4.85 -20.96
C LYS A 55 19.69 -5.46 -19.54
N ASN A 56 20.43 -4.89 -18.60
CA ASN A 56 20.44 -5.30 -17.20
C ASN A 56 19.32 -4.63 -16.40
N CYS A 57 18.91 -3.42 -16.78
CA CYS A 57 17.88 -2.64 -16.09
C CYS A 57 16.47 -3.15 -16.34
N LYS A 58 16.16 -3.46 -17.60
CA LYS A 58 14.81 -3.82 -18.02
C LYS A 58 14.29 -5.02 -17.22
N PRO A 59 15.04 -6.12 -17.02
CA PRO A 59 14.62 -7.21 -16.14
C PRO A 59 14.37 -6.77 -14.69
N LEU A 60 15.20 -5.88 -14.14
CA LEU A 60 15.04 -5.36 -12.78
C LEU A 60 13.80 -4.49 -12.64
N LEU A 61 13.53 -3.62 -13.61
CA LEU A 61 12.31 -2.80 -13.65
C LEU A 61 11.07 -3.69 -13.78
N LEU A 62 11.07 -4.65 -14.70
CA LEU A 62 9.99 -5.61 -14.86
C LEU A 62 9.75 -6.40 -13.57
N HIS A 63 10.81 -6.83 -12.89
CA HIS A 63 10.69 -7.48 -11.58
C HIS A 63 10.03 -6.56 -10.54
N CYS A 64 10.47 -5.30 -10.43
CA CYS A 64 9.85 -4.35 -9.49
C CYS A 64 8.37 -4.11 -9.82
N PHE A 65 8.03 -3.93 -11.09
CA PHE A 65 6.64 -3.79 -11.50
C PHE A 65 5.82 -5.07 -11.21
N SER A 66 6.42 -6.27 -11.32
CA SER A 66 5.74 -7.53 -10.97
C SER A 66 5.39 -7.59 -9.49
N GLN A 67 6.20 -6.97 -8.62
CA GLN A 67 5.88 -6.85 -7.19
C GLN A 67 4.72 -5.85 -6.96
N LEU A 68 4.60 -4.81 -7.81
CA LEU A 68 3.52 -3.83 -7.72
C LEU A 68 2.19 -4.37 -8.25
N LEU A 69 2.21 -5.09 -9.37
CA LEU A 69 0.99 -5.47 -10.12
C LEU A 69 0.63 -6.94 -9.97
N GLY A 70 1.63 -7.82 -9.82
CA GLY A 70 1.51 -9.27 -9.86
C GLY A 70 2.36 -9.86 -11.00
N PRO A 71 2.50 -11.19 -11.06
CA PRO A 71 3.25 -11.86 -12.12
C PRO A 71 2.58 -11.65 -13.49
N TYR A 72 3.37 -11.24 -14.49
CA TYR A 72 2.93 -11.01 -15.88
C TYR A 72 2.68 -12.28 -16.67
N SER A 73 3.19 -13.41 -16.20
CA SER A 73 3.11 -14.70 -16.87
C SER A 73 1.76 -15.41 -16.69
N ASN A 74 0.81 -14.82 -15.97
CA ASN A 74 -0.49 -15.45 -15.71
C ASN A 74 -1.62 -14.73 -16.46
N PRO A 75 -2.19 -15.34 -17.53
CA PRO A 75 -3.30 -14.76 -18.29
C PRO A 75 -4.60 -14.61 -17.47
N ASP A 76 -4.65 -15.17 -16.25
CA ASP A 76 -5.75 -15.01 -15.29
C ASP A 76 -5.51 -13.93 -14.22
N TRP A 77 -4.85 -12.83 -14.60
CA TRP A 77 -4.71 -11.59 -13.81
C TRP A 77 -6.01 -11.06 -13.15
N LEU A 78 -7.18 -11.39 -13.71
CA LEU A 78 -8.49 -11.03 -13.18
C LEU A 78 -9.06 -12.06 -12.18
N GLY A 79 -8.66 -13.33 -12.26
CA GLY A 79 -9.20 -14.45 -11.48
C GLY A 79 -8.29 -15.02 -10.38
N GLY A 80 -7.01 -14.62 -10.35
CA GLY A 80 -6.03 -15.13 -9.39
C GLY A 80 -6.37 -14.87 -7.92
N SER A 81 -5.97 -15.81 -7.06
CA SER A 81 -6.00 -15.70 -5.60
C SER A 81 -5.46 -14.34 -5.13
N MET A 82 -6.11 -13.72 -4.13
CA MET A 82 -5.72 -12.40 -3.61
C MET A 82 -4.25 -12.34 -3.14
N TRP A 83 -3.69 -13.51 -2.81
CA TRP A 83 -2.34 -13.70 -2.27
C TRP A 83 -1.21 -13.64 -3.30
N THR A 84 -1.50 -13.87 -4.60
CA THR A 84 -0.50 -13.79 -5.68
C THR A 84 -0.47 -12.43 -6.38
N LYS A 85 -1.31 -11.48 -5.93
CA LYS A 85 -1.43 -10.14 -6.50
C LYS A 85 -0.32 -9.23 -6.00
N GLY A 86 0.16 -8.32 -6.85
CA GLY A 86 1.11 -7.30 -6.44
C GLY A 86 0.51 -6.27 -5.49
N HIS A 87 1.37 -5.50 -4.82
CA HIS A 87 1.00 -4.58 -3.74
C HIS A 87 -0.09 -3.56 -4.16
N ILE A 88 0.05 -2.89 -5.30
CA ILE A 88 -0.94 -1.92 -5.80
C ILE A 88 -2.26 -2.61 -6.11
N THR A 89 -2.21 -3.81 -6.71
CA THR A 89 -3.42 -4.58 -7.02
C THR A 89 -4.16 -4.98 -5.74
N LYS A 90 -3.44 -5.33 -4.67
CA LYS A 90 -4.06 -5.61 -3.36
C LYS A 90 -4.69 -4.37 -2.75
N ILE A 91 -3.98 -3.24 -2.70
CA ILE A 91 -4.53 -1.95 -2.22
C ILE A 91 -5.80 -1.59 -2.99
N LYS A 92 -5.80 -1.75 -4.33
CA LYS A 92 -7.00 -1.53 -5.17
C LYS A 92 -8.18 -2.35 -4.69
N ASN A 93 -7.98 -3.64 -4.42
CA ASN A 93 -9.03 -4.54 -3.98
C ASN A 93 -9.51 -4.19 -2.57
N TYR A 94 -8.60 -3.86 -1.65
CA TYR A 94 -8.97 -3.45 -0.29
C TYR A 94 -9.74 -2.13 -0.27
N CYS A 95 -9.36 -1.15 -1.09
CA CYS A 95 -10.11 0.10 -1.21
C CYS A 95 -11.48 -0.10 -1.86
N LEU A 96 -11.60 -1.04 -2.81
CA LEU A 96 -12.90 -1.40 -3.36
C LEU A 96 -13.81 -2.00 -2.26
N LEU A 97 -13.29 -2.91 -1.44
CA LEU A 97 -14.04 -3.49 -0.32
C LEU A 97 -14.40 -2.44 0.73
N LEU A 98 -13.43 -1.58 1.10
CA LEU A 98 -13.64 -0.49 2.05
C LEU A 98 -14.76 0.45 1.58
N SER A 99 -14.75 0.80 0.28
CA SER A 99 -15.78 1.67 -0.32
C SER A 99 -17.17 1.01 -0.40
N LYS A 100 -17.26 -0.31 -0.40
CA LYS A 100 -18.54 -1.03 -0.38
C LYS A 100 -19.14 -1.11 1.02
N ASN A 101 -18.28 -1.17 2.04
CA ASN A 101 -18.69 -1.34 3.43
C ASN A 101 -19.02 -0.01 4.11
N MET A 102 -18.47 1.11 3.63
CA MET A 102 -18.79 2.45 4.12
C MET A 102 -20.01 2.99 3.35
N GLU A 103 -21.01 3.50 4.04
CA GLU A 103 -22.16 4.17 3.40
C GLU A 103 -21.69 5.36 2.55
N SER A 104 -22.44 5.69 1.50
CA SER A 104 -22.07 6.51 0.33
C SER A 104 -21.68 7.99 0.57
N ASN A 105 -21.53 8.42 1.82
CA ASN A 105 -21.24 9.82 2.18
C ASN A 105 -19.76 10.12 2.44
N HIS A 106 -18.88 9.14 2.22
CA HIS A 106 -17.46 9.21 2.56
C HIS A 106 -16.60 9.54 1.31
N SER A 107 -16.41 10.84 1.06
CA SER A 107 -15.74 11.35 -0.15
C SER A 107 -14.26 10.98 -0.25
N GLU A 108 -13.53 10.90 0.88
CA GLU A 108 -12.09 10.65 0.89
C GLU A 108 -11.75 9.21 0.48
N GLU A 109 -12.60 8.24 0.81
CA GLU A 109 -12.48 6.82 0.46
C GLU A 109 -12.69 6.60 -1.04
N VAL A 110 -13.66 7.32 -1.63
CA VAL A 110 -13.88 7.32 -3.08
C VAL A 110 -12.68 7.92 -3.79
N ILE A 111 -12.18 9.08 -3.31
CA ILE A 111 -10.98 9.72 -3.84
C ILE A 111 -9.76 8.79 -3.72
N LEU A 112 -9.60 8.09 -2.60
CA LEU A 112 -8.52 7.12 -2.41
C LEU A 112 -8.63 5.97 -3.41
N LYS A 113 -9.81 5.36 -3.54
CA LYS A 113 -10.10 4.28 -4.49
C LYS A 113 -9.76 4.70 -5.92
N ASP A 114 -10.20 5.88 -6.34
CA ASP A 114 -9.99 6.38 -7.70
C ASP A 114 -8.50 6.67 -7.94
N ASN A 115 -7.80 7.27 -6.98
CA ASN A 115 -6.35 7.49 -7.06
C ASN A 115 -5.57 6.18 -7.21
N ILE A 116 -5.93 5.15 -6.44
CA ILE A 116 -5.30 3.82 -6.52
C ILE A 116 -5.60 3.15 -7.86
N HIS A 117 -6.83 3.24 -8.33
CA HIS A 117 -7.21 2.69 -9.64
C HIS A 117 -6.39 3.34 -10.76
N GLN A 118 -6.25 4.67 -10.72
CA GLN A 118 -5.46 5.42 -11.69
C GLN A 118 -3.96 5.09 -11.60
N MET A 119 -3.43 4.87 -10.39
CA MET A 119 -2.06 4.42 -10.20
C MET A 119 -1.84 3.02 -10.78
N TRP A 120 -2.78 2.10 -10.54
CA TRP A 120 -2.78 0.75 -11.07
C TRP A 120 -2.77 0.74 -12.60
N LEU A 121 -3.67 1.50 -13.23
CA LEU A 121 -3.69 1.66 -14.70
C LEU A 121 -2.39 2.27 -15.23
N SER A 122 -1.86 3.31 -14.57
CA SER A 122 -0.59 3.93 -14.98
C SER A 122 0.57 2.94 -14.92
N ALA A 123 0.64 2.12 -13.87
CA ALA A 123 1.68 1.11 -13.72
C ALA A 123 1.56 0.01 -14.80
N LEU A 124 0.34 -0.41 -15.18
CA LEU A 124 0.13 -1.37 -16.27
C LEU A 124 0.66 -0.83 -17.60
N LEU A 125 0.27 0.39 -17.96
CA LEU A 125 0.72 1.04 -19.21
C LEU A 125 2.25 1.17 -19.26
N HIS A 126 2.91 1.34 -18.12
CA HIS A 126 4.38 1.43 -18.08
C HIS A 126 5.06 0.08 -18.23
N VAL A 127 4.44 -1.00 -17.77
CA VAL A 127 4.93 -2.35 -18.07
C VAL A 127 4.82 -2.64 -19.56
N GLU A 128 3.68 -2.33 -20.18
CA GLU A 128 3.47 -2.51 -21.61
C GLU A 128 4.56 -1.76 -22.39
N LEU A 129 4.81 -0.49 -22.04
CA LEU A 129 5.90 0.29 -22.63
C LEU A 129 7.28 -0.38 -22.44
N LEU A 130 7.57 -0.95 -21.26
CA LEU A 130 8.83 -1.64 -21.01
C LEU A 130 8.98 -2.92 -21.84
N ILE A 131 7.88 -3.64 -22.09
CA ILE A 131 7.86 -4.85 -22.92
C ILE A 131 8.06 -4.50 -24.40
N GLU A 132 7.40 -3.44 -24.88
CA GLU A 132 7.47 -2.98 -26.27
C GLU A 132 8.87 -2.49 -26.69
N ILE A 133 9.67 -2.00 -25.74
CA ILE A 133 11.06 -1.60 -26.01
C ILE A 133 11.89 -2.85 -26.27
N GLN A 134 12.11 -3.18 -27.54
CA GLN A 134 12.97 -4.29 -27.96
C GLN A 134 14.43 -4.07 -27.54
N ASP A 135 15.17 -5.17 -27.31
CA ASP A 135 16.56 -5.12 -26.84
C ASP A 135 17.57 -4.79 -27.97
N SER A 136 17.11 -4.72 -29.22
CA SER A 136 17.89 -4.46 -30.45
C SER A 136 17.75 -3.03 -30.98
N VAL A 137 17.21 -2.12 -30.17
CA VAL A 137 16.85 -0.77 -30.59
C VAL A 137 18.08 0.15 -30.73
N SER A 138 18.10 1.01 -31.75
CA SER A 138 19.19 1.98 -31.97
C SER A 138 19.36 2.93 -30.77
N ARG A 139 20.59 3.42 -30.52
CA ARG A 139 20.92 4.30 -29.38
C ARG A 139 19.95 5.49 -29.23
N GLN A 140 19.54 6.10 -30.34
CA GLN A 140 18.60 7.22 -30.33
C GLN A 140 17.22 6.82 -29.80
N LYS A 141 16.66 5.71 -30.29
CA LYS A 141 15.37 5.18 -29.86
C LYS A 141 15.42 4.68 -28.41
N VAL A 142 16.56 4.15 -27.96
CA VAL A 142 16.81 3.82 -26.55
C VAL A 142 16.73 5.08 -25.69
N MET A 143 17.40 6.18 -26.06
CA MET A 143 17.33 7.44 -25.31
C MET A 143 15.91 8.04 -25.27
N GLU A 144 15.15 7.96 -26.36
CA GLU A 144 13.75 8.37 -26.40
C GLU A 144 12.87 7.53 -25.47
N ALA A 145 13.06 6.21 -25.48
CA ALA A 145 12.39 5.30 -24.57
C ALA A 145 12.70 5.60 -23.09
N HIS A 146 13.97 5.90 -22.77
CA HIS A 146 14.37 6.32 -21.43
C HIS A 146 13.65 7.59 -20.98
N GLN A 147 13.55 8.60 -21.83
CA GLN A 147 12.83 9.83 -21.48
C GLN A 147 11.34 9.56 -21.22
N LYS A 148 10.72 8.68 -22.03
CA LYS A 148 9.32 8.26 -21.82
C LYS A 148 9.16 7.55 -20.47
N ILE A 149 10.05 6.61 -20.14
CA ILE A 149 10.05 5.89 -18.86
C ILE A 149 10.26 6.85 -17.70
N ARG A 150 11.19 7.79 -17.79
CA ARG A 150 11.45 8.78 -16.74
C ARG A 150 10.22 9.65 -16.47
N ARG A 151 9.56 10.14 -17.52
CA ARG A 151 8.32 10.91 -17.39
C ARG A 151 7.20 10.08 -16.75
N ALA A 152 7.08 8.82 -17.17
CA ALA A 152 6.16 7.84 -16.60
C ALA A 152 6.41 7.60 -15.10
N LEU A 153 7.66 7.33 -14.70
CA LEU A 153 8.03 7.12 -13.31
C LEU A 153 7.80 8.37 -12.45
N ASN A 154 8.11 9.57 -12.97
CA ASN A 154 7.80 10.82 -12.29
C ASN A 154 6.28 11.01 -12.09
N HIS A 155 5.47 10.60 -13.06
CA HIS A 155 4.01 10.63 -12.95
C HIS A 155 3.51 9.66 -11.88
N LEU A 156 4.01 8.42 -11.87
CA LEU A 156 3.71 7.45 -10.83
C LEU A 156 4.13 7.94 -9.45
N GLN A 157 5.30 8.57 -9.31
CA GLN A 157 5.77 9.12 -8.04
C GLN A 157 4.82 10.21 -7.52
N LYS A 158 4.34 11.10 -8.40
CA LYS A 158 3.33 12.10 -8.04
C LYS A 158 2.04 11.44 -7.54
N ARG A 159 1.59 10.36 -8.19
CA ARG A 159 0.41 9.59 -7.75
C ARG A 159 0.64 8.91 -6.41
N LEU A 160 1.82 8.31 -6.18
CA LEU A 160 2.20 7.71 -4.91
C LEU A 160 2.15 8.75 -3.78
N ASN A 161 2.67 9.95 -4.01
CA ASN A 161 2.62 11.05 -3.03
C ASN A 161 1.19 11.52 -2.76
N SER A 162 0.32 11.54 -3.78
CA SER A 162 -1.11 11.83 -3.61
C SER A 162 -1.79 10.76 -2.74
N MET A 163 -1.55 9.49 -3.06
CA MET A 163 -2.05 8.36 -2.27
C MET A 163 -1.55 8.39 -0.82
N ALA A 164 -0.29 8.75 -0.60
CA ALA A 164 0.28 8.87 0.74
C ALA A 164 -0.58 9.81 1.61
N LYS A 165 -0.95 10.98 1.07
CA LYS A 165 -1.79 11.96 1.76
C LYS A 165 -3.21 11.42 1.98
N GLN A 166 -3.78 10.73 0.99
CA GLN A 166 -5.15 10.22 1.07
C GLN A 166 -5.29 9.05 2.05
N ILE A 167 -4.33 8.14 2.09
CA ILE A 167 -4.30 7.03 3.05
C ILE A 167 -4.31 7.58 4.48
N LEU A 168 -3.58 8.65 4.76
CA LEU A 168 -3.60 9.28 6.08
C LEU A 168 -4.96 9.86 6.45
N ARG A 169 -5.64 10.53 5.50
CA ARG A 169 -6.97 11.09 5.73
C ARG A 169 -7.98 10.00 6.05
N VAL A 170 -8.01 8.93 5.25
CA VAL A 170 -8.88 7.78 5.52
C VAL A 170 -8.49 7.10 6.83
N THR A 171 -7.20 6.95 7.14
CA THR A 171 -6.74 6.35 8.41
C THR A 171 -7.20 7.17 9.63
N SER A 172 -7.31 8.50 9.50
CA SER A 172 -7.73 9.36 10.60
C SER A 172 -9.17 9.12 11.06
N THR A 173 -10.03 8.59 10.19
CA THR A 173 -11.41 8.21 10.56
C THR A 173 -11.43 7.00 11.51
N PHE A 174 -10.34 6.25 11.57
CA PHE A 174 -10.14 5.12 12.49
C PHE A 174 -9.27 5.49 13.71
N SER A 175 -9.08 6.78 14.00
CA SER A 175 -8.20 7.26 15.08
C SER A 175 -8.60 6.79 16.48
N ASP A 176 -9.86 6.40 16.67
CA ASP A 176 -10.42 5.91 17.93
C ASP A 176 -10.34 4.37 18.06
N ASN A 177 -9.90 3.68 17.02
CA ASN A 177 -9.81 2.23 17.01
C ASN A 177 -8.46 1.74 17.58
N GLU A 178 -8.51 1.08 18.74
CA GLU A 178 -7.34 0.53 19.44
C GLU A 178 -6.44 -0.33 18.52
N ASN A 179 -7.02 -1.16 17.65
CA ASN A 179 -6.25 -2.03 16.77
C ASN A 179 -5.51 -1.24 15.67
N VAL A 180 -6.14 -0.23 15.08
CA VAL A 180 -5.49 0.62 14.06
C VAL A 180 -4.38 1.44 14.67
N VAL A 181 -4.62 2.05 15.84
CA VAL A 181 -3.61 2.82 16.55
C VAL A 181 -2.42 1.94 16.91
N PHE A 182 -2.67 0.73 17.42
CA PHE A 182 -1.63 -0.24 17.70
C PHE A 182 -0.84 -0.63 16.44
N PHE A 183 -1.52 -0.89 15.33
CA PHE A 183 -0.87 -1.19 14.05
C PHE A 183 0.05 -0.05 13.59
N LEU A 184 -0.43 1.20 13.65
CA LEU A 184 0.36 2.40 13.30
C LEU A 184 1.61 2.53 14.16
N ILE A 185 1.50 2.22 15.46
CA ILE A 185 2.64 2.22 16.39
C ILE A 185 3.68 1.17 15.97
N ARG A 186 3.26 -0.06 15.69
CA ARG A 186 4.18 -1.12 15.25
C ARG A 186 4.88 -0.79 13.94
N LYS A 187 4.21 -0.04 13.07
CA LYS A 187 4.74 0.41 11.79
C LYS A 187 5.38 1.81 11.85
N LYS A 188 5.58 2.37 13.04
CA LYS A 188 6.05 3.76 13.21
C LYS A 188 7.31 4.04 12.40
N GLU A 189 8.35 3.22 12.52
CA GLU A 189 9.63 3.44 11.83
C GLU A 189 9.46 3.53 10.31
N GLN A 190 8.72 2.59 9.72
CA GLN A 190 8.43 2.56 8.28
C GLN A 190 7.57 3.76 7.85
N LEU A 191 6.61 4.16 8.68
CA LEU A 191 5.75 5.32 8.40
C LEU A 191 6.48 6.66 8.58
N VAL A 192 7.48 6.73 9.48
CA VAL A 192 8.36 7.89 9.65
C VAL A 192 9.22 8.10 8.41
N GLU A 193 9.70 7.04 7.78
CA GLU A 193 10.43 7.13 6.50
C GLU A 193 9.57 7.78 5.41
N ILE A 194 8.26 7.47 5.39
CA ILE A 194 7.34 7.94 4.35
C ILE A 194 6.82 9.36 4.63
N TYR A 195 6.46 9.65 5.87
CA TYR A 195 5.71 10.85 6.25
C TYR A 195 6.53 11.85 7.09
N GLY A 196 7.66 11.43 7.64
CA GLY A 196 8.50 12.21 8.55
C GLY A 196 8.09 12.09 10.03
N GLU A 197 9.08 12.18 10.92
CA GLU A 197 8.92 12.03 12.38
C GLU A 197 7.86 13.00 12.93
N ASN A 198 7.98 14.28 12.60
CA ASN A 198 7.09 15.35 13.07
C ASN A 198 5.62 15.09 12.71
N TYR A 199 5.36 14.49 11.53
CA TYR A 199 4.02 14.24 11.07
C TYR A 199 3.42 13.00 11.74
N MET A 200 4.20 11.93 11.85
CA MET A 200 3.78 10.70 12.54
C MET A 200 3.52 10.93 14.03
N GLU A 201 4.33 11.77 14.69
CA GLU A 201 4.05 12.16 16.07
C GLU A 201 2.71 12.87 16.23
N LYS A 202 2.34 13.78 15.30
CA LYS A 202 1.05 14.49 15.36
C LYS A 202 -0.12 13.54 15.24
N ILE A 203 -0.06 12.58 14.32
CA ILE A 203 -1.09 11.56 14.13
C ILE A 203 -1.23 10.71 15.39
N LEU A 204 -0.13 10.16 15.90
CA LEU A 204 -0.13 9.30 17.07
C LEU A 204 -0.56 10.04 18.35
N LYS A 205 -0.15 11.31 18.53
CA LYS A 205 -0.60 12.16 19.65
C LYS A 205 -2.11 12.40 19.60
N PHE A 206 -2.68 12.64 18.42
CA PHE A 206 -4.12 12.81 18.27
C PHE A 206 -4.90 11.54 18.61
N SER A 207 -4.45 10.40 18.08
CA SER A 207 -5.06 9.09 18.38
C SER A 207 -4.95 8.69 19.85
N THR A 208 -3.80 8.90 20.49
CA THR A 208 -3.55 8.50 21.89
C THR A 208 -4.22 9.40 22.92
N LYS A 209 -4.44 10.69 22.62
CA LYS A 209 -5.26 11.56 23.46
C LYS A 209 -6.70 11.05 23.59
N LYS A 210 -7.24 10.47 22.50
CA LYS A 210 -8.61 9.93 22.49
C LYS A 210 -8.71 8.50 23.05
N THR A 211 -7.69 7.67 22.90
CA THR A 211 -7.72 6.24 23.28
C THR A 211 -7.09 5.91 24.64
N GLY A 212 -6.60 6.92 25.37
CA GLY A 212 -5.85 6.73 26.61
C GLY A 212 -4.35 6.53 26.35
N SER A 213 -3.51 6.98 27.29
CA SER A 213 -2.07 7.17 27.07
C SER A 213 -1.39 5.96 26.38
N PHE A 214 -0.50 6.22 25.43
CA PHE A 214 0.28 5.21 24.71
C PHE A 214 0.84 4.08 25.60
N ARG A 215 1.35 4.43 26.79
CA ARG A 215 1.86 3.45 27.77
C ARG A 215 0.76 2.52 28.30
N TYR A 216 -0.46 3.02 28.44
CA TYR A 216 -1.63 2.24 28.84
C TYR A 216 -2.01 1.21 27.76
N LEU A 217 -2.05 1.62 26.49
CA LEU A 217 -2.28 0.71 25.35
C LEU A 217 -1.22 -0.40 25.29
N MET A 218 0.06 -0.04 25.35
CA MET A 218 1.17 -1.01 25.37
C MET A 218 1.04 -1.98 26.54
N LYS A 219 0.75 -1.48 27.76
CA LYS A 219 0.53 -2.32 28.95
C LYS A 219 -0.67 -3.26 28.79
N LYS A 220 -1.76 -2.79 28.18
CA LYS A 220 -2.96 -3.60 27.92
C LYS A 220 -2.67 -4.76 26.96
N TYR A 221 -1.88 -4.53 25.91
CA TYR A 221 -1.45 -5.60 25.00
C TYR A 221 -0.46 -6.58 25.65
N VAL A 222 0.50 -6.09 26.45
CA VAL A 222 1.38 -6.98 27.26
C VAL A 222 0.52 -7.86 28.18
N ASN A 223 -0.43 -7.27 28.90
CA ASN A 223 -1.32 -7.98 29.81
C ASN A 223 -2.21 -9.02 29.09
N ARG A 224 -2.51 -8.81 27.80
CA ARG A 224 -3.25 -9.76 26.96
C ARG A 224 -2.36 -10.87 26.36
N GLY A 225 -1.07 -10.94 26.72
CA GLY A 225 -0.13 -11.94 26.19
C GLY A 225 0.51 -11.56 24.86
N PHE A 226 0.22 -10.37 24.32
CA PHE A 226 0.75 -9.88 23.05
C PHE A 226 2.05 -9.08 23.21
N GLY A 227 2.79 -9.28 24.31
CA GLY A 227 4.07 -8.57 24.55
C GLY A 227 5.11 -8.81 23.44
N HIS A 228 5.11 -9.99 22.84
CA HIS A 228 5.98 -10.35 21.70
C HIS A 228 5.69 -9.53 20.43
N LEU A 229 4.48 -8.97 20.29
CA LEU A 229 4.15 -8.07 19.19
C LEU A 229 4.75 -6.66 19.37
N LEU A 230 5.27 -6.34 20.55
CA LEU A 230 5.80 -5.02 20.91
C LEU A 230 7.31 -4.92 20.81
N SER A 231 8.01 -6.05 20.78
CA SER A 231 9.44 -6.11 20.54
C SER A 231 9.71 -5.90 19.04
N ASN A 232 9.94 -4.64 18.65
CA ASN A 232 10.77 -4.36 17.48
C ASN A 232 12.21 -4.70 17.88
N LYS A 233 12.59 -5.97 17.78
CA LYS A 233 13.99 -6.29 17.54
C LYS A 233 14.10 -6.64 16.05
N PRO A 234 15.06 -6.04 15.31
CA PRO A 234 15.43 -6.53 14.00
C PRO A 234 15.85 -8.00 14.07
#